data_AF-A0A2M7ZA66-F1
#
_entry.id   AF-A0A2M7ZA66-F1
#
_cell.length_a   1.000
_cell.length_b   1.000
_cell.length_c   1.000
_cell.angle_alpha   90.00
_cell.angle_beta   90.00
_cell.angle_gamma   90.00
#
_symmetry.space_group_name_H-M   'P 1'
#
loop_
_entity.id
_entity.type
_entity.pdbx_description
1 polymer ?
#
loop_
_entity_poly.entity_id
_entity_poly.type
_entity_poly.pdbx_seq_one_letter_code
_entity_poly.pdbx_strand_id
1 'polypeptide(L)'
;MSEMLGNYYFLVQNYSDAIVEYEQVLAKGSDNSSLKRKYIICFIKQGRYKEALNIFSKIISRTDLDFFSSSIQNENTICRQLIKELENFKNPKGKTETNYILGILWSFCDQDKAIKFFNKIREKDENFIIIKKIFKKFNHKNNHWRKKWKTNRSQEKTF
;
A
#
# COMPACT_ATOMS: atom_id res chain seq x y z
N MET A 1 -17.88 14.28 -13.19
CA MET A 1 -16.98 13.50 -12.33
C MET A 1 -15.80 13.07 -13.17
N SER A 2 -14.61 13.54 -12.80
CA SER A 2 -13.41 13.50 -13.64
C SER A 2 -12.16 13.30 -12.78
N GLU A 3 -11.15 12.66 -13.36
CA GLU A 3 -9.83 12.50 -12.72
C GLU A 3 -9.25 13.85 -12.26
N MET A 4 -9.44 14.90 -13.05
CA MET A 4 -8.97 16.25 -12.71
C MET A 4 -9.61 16.80 -11.44
N LEU A 5 -10.92 16.57 -11.24
CA LEU A 5 -11.63 17.02 -10.05
C LEU A 5 -11.16 16.26 -8.80
N GLY A 6 -10.98 14.93 -8.92
CA GLY A 6 -10.39 14.14 -7.84
C GLY A 6 -8.97 14.60 -7.49
N ASN A 7 -8.15 14.91 -8.49
CA ASN A 7 -6.80 15.46 -8.28
C ASN A 7 -6.82 16.83 -7.61
N TYR A 8 -7.77 17.69 -7.96
CA TYR A 8 -7.95 18.97 -7.27
C TYR A 8 -8.26 18.77 -5.78
N TYR A 9 -9.27 17.94 -5.46
CA TYR A 9 -9.61 17.62 -4.07
C TYR A 9 -8.44 17.02 -3.30
N PHE A 10 -7.67 16.15 -3.94
CA PHE A 10 -6.46 15.57 -3.36
C PHE A 10 -5.40 16.63 -3.01
N LEU A 11 -5.19 17.63 -3.89
CA LEU A 11 -4.22 18.72 -3.66
C LEU A 11 -4.65 19.65 -2.52
N VAL A 12 -5.95 19.97 -2.42
CA VAL A 12 -6.49 20.77 -1.30
C VAL A 12 -6.73 19.95 -0.03
N GLN A 13 -6.25 18.70 0.00
CA GLN A 13 -6.36 17.76 1.14
C GLN A 13 -7.81 17.41 1.53
N ASN A 14 -8.77 17.65 0.65
CA ASN A 14 -10.13 17.17 0.82
C ASN A 14 -10.22 15.70 0.35
N TYR A 15 -9.70 14.81 1.18
CA TYR A 15 -9.58 13.39 0.83
C TYR A 15 -10.94 12.70 0.69
N SER A 16 -11.99 13.18 1.35
CA SER A 16 -13.32 12.58 1.30
C SER A 16 -13.93 12.72 -0.10
N ASP A 17 -13.90 13.93 -0.64
CA ASP A 17 -14.42 14.19 -1.99
C ASP A 17 -13.50 13.62 -3.08
N ALA A 18 -12.18 13.62 -2.83
CA ALA A 18 -11.23 12.95 -3.72
C ALA A 18 -11.53 11.45 -3.89
N ILE A 19 -11.88 10.76 -2.79
CA ILE A 19 -12.26 9.34 -2.81
C ILE A 19 -13.47 9.12 -3.70
N VAL A 20 -14.52 9.94 -3.57
CA VAL A 20 -15.76 9.80 -4.36
C VAL A 20 -15.46 9.95 -5.85
N GLU A 21 -14.69 10.96 -6.24
CA GLU A 21 -14.31 11.17 -7.64
C GLU A 21 -13.45 10.01 -8.18
N TYR A 22 -12.45 9.57 -7.42
CA TYR A 22 -11.58 8.47 -7.82
C TYR A 22 -12.30 7.13 -7.92
N GLU A 23 -13.20 6.81 -6.98
CA GLU A 23 -13.96 5.57 -7.00
C GLU A 23 -14.76 5.43 -8.30
N GLN A 24 -15.38 6.50 -8.76
CA GLN A 24 -16.15 6.48 -9.98
C GLN A 24 -15.30 6.39 -11.25
N VAL A 25 -14.15 7.07 -11.28
CA VAL A 25 -13.22 6.96 -12.40
C VAL A 25 -12.67 5.52 -12.49
N LEU A 26 -12.38 4.89 -11.35
CA LEU A 26 -11.95 3.49 -11.30
C LEU A 26 -13.08 2.52 -11.66
N ALA A 27 -14.33 2.82 -11.27
CA ALA A 27 -15.50 2.01 -11.62
C ALA A 27 -15.73 1.95 -13.15
N LYS A 28 -15.36 3.01 -13.87
CA LYS A 28 -15.40 3.07 -15.34
C LYS A 28 -14.25 2.32 -16.03
N GLY A 29 -13.41 1.61 -15.27
CA GLY A 29 -12.33 0.79 -15.81
C GLY A 29 -11.03 1.53 -16.05
N SER A 30 -10.83 2.72 -15.48
CA SER A 30 -9.54 3.42 -15.59
C SER A 30 -8.40 2.57 -15.04
N ASP A 31 -7.39 2.33 -15.87
CA ASP A 31 -6.17 1.61 -15.48
C ASP A 31 -5.04 2.54 -15.00
N ASN A 32 -5.37 3.80 -14.71
CA ASN A 32 -4.38 4.79 -14.29
C ASN A 32 -3.77 4.42 -12.92
N SER A 33 -2.52 3.98 -12.93
CA SER A 33 -1.77 3.59 -11.73
C SER A 33 -1.50 4.75 -10.78
N SER A 34 -1.33 5.98 -11.30
CA SER A 34 -1.21 7.18 -10.46
C SER A 34 -2.49 7.42 -9.65
N LEU A 35 -3.64 7.37 -10.32
CA LEU A 35 -4.94 7.57 -9.68
C LEU A 35 -5.20 6.52 -8.60
N LYS A 36 -4.93 5.25 -8.90
CA LYS A 36 -5.03 4.13 -7.93
C LYS A 36 -4.18 4.37 -6.68
N ARG A 37 -2.96 4.92 -6.83
CA ARG A 37 -2.10 5.27 -5.69
C ARG A 37 -2.66 6.43 -4.88
N LYS A 38 -3.05 7.53 -5.53
CA LYS A 38 -3.67 8.69 -4.85
C LYS A 38 -4.93 8.29 -4.09
N TYR A 39 -5.74 7.42 -4.68
CA TYR A 39 -6.91 6.83 -4.05
C TYR A 39 -6.56 6.12 -2.74
N ILE A 40 -5.57 5.21 -2.74
CA ILE A 40 -5.10 4.54 -1.51
C ILE A 40 -4.57 5.55 -0.48
N ILE A 41 -3.80 6.55 -0.92
CA ILE A 41 -3.25 7.59 -0.04
C ILE A 41 -4.36 8.38 0.66
N CYS A 42 -5.48 8.66 0.00
CA CYS A 42 -6.63 9.33 0.63
C CYS A 42 -7.12 8.58 1.88
N PHE A 43 -7.28 7.25 1.78
CA PHE A 43 -7.68 6.43 2.93
C PHE A 43 -6.62 6.44 4.04
N ILE A 44 -5.34 6.40 3.68
CA ILE A 44 -4.24 6.47 4.65
C ILE A 44 -4.27 7.81 5.40
N LYS A 45 -4.44 8.93 4.69
CA LYS A 45 -4.48 10.27 5.29
C LYS A 45 -5.73 10.49 6.15
N GLN A 46 -6.82 9.76 5.89
CA GLN A 46 -8.00 9.72 6.78
C GLN A 46 -7.84 8.76 7.98
N GLY A 47 -6.71 8.05 8.12
CA GLY A 47 -6.51 7.05 9.17
C GLY A 47 -7.23 5.71 8.91
N ARG A 48 -7.86 5.55 7.75
CA ARG A 48 -8.67 4.39 7.35
C ARG A 48 -7.81 3.27 6.74
N TYR A 49 -6.81 2.81 7.49
CA TYR A 49 -5.79 1.86 6.98
C TYR A 49 -6.37 0.49 6.57
N LYS A 50 -7.42 0.00 7.25
CA LYS A 50 -8.08 -1.28 6.91
C LYS A 50 -8.68 -1.23 5.51
N GLU A 51 -9.30 -0.10 5.17
CA GLU A 51 -9.89 0.12 3.86
C GLU A 51 -8.81 0.31 2.80
N ALA A 52 -7.75 1.05 3.13
CA ALA A 52 -6.58 1.18 2.28
C ALA A 52 -5.98 -0.19 1.91
N LEU A 53 -5.85 -1.12 2.88
CA LEU A 53 -5.41 -2.50 2.64
C LEU A 53 -6.36 -3.27 1.73
N ASN A 54 -7.66 -3.18 1.97
CA ASN A 54 -8.65 -3.88 1.16
C ASN A 54 -8.61 -3.39 -0.30
N ILE A 55 -8.59 -2.08 -0.50
CA ILE A 55 -8.50 -1.43 -1.81
C ILE A 55 -7.20 -1.79 -2.50
N PHE A 56 -6.07 -1.70 -1.80
CA PHE A 56 -4.77 -2.11 -2.31
C PHE A 56 -4.77 -3.58 -2.77
N SER A 57 -5.37 -4.46 -1.98
CA SER A 57 -5.49 -5.87 -2.36
C SER A 57 -6.38 -6.09 -3.60
N LYS A 58 -7.47 -5.33 -3.72
CA LYS A 58 -8.35 -5.36 -4.90
C LYS A 58 -7.63 -4.87 -6.14
N ILE A 59 -6.94 -3.74 -6.05
CA ILE A 59 -6.13 -3.19 -7.14
C ILE A 59 -5.10 -4.22 -7.57
N ILE A 60 -4.29 -4.73 -6.64
CA ILE A 60 -3.27 -5.75 -6.94
C ILE A 60 -3.90 -7.01 -7.51
N SER A 61 -5.10 -7.41 -7.10
CA SER A 61 -5.76 -8.60 -7.65
C SER A 61 -6.17 -8.42 -9.12
N ARG A 62 -6.65 -7.22 -9.49
CA ARG A 62 -7.20 -6.90 -10.80
C ARG A 62 -6.17 -6.43 -11.83
N THR A 63 -5.14 -5.71 -11.40
CA THR A 63 -4.08 -5.25 -12.29
C THR A 63 -2.98 -6.29 -12.40
N ASP A 64 -2.46 -6.46 -13.60
CA ASP A 64 -1.15 -7.06 -13.79
C ASP A 64 -0.06 -6.14 -13.24
N LEU A 65 1.14 -6.69 -13.10
CA LEU A 65 2.23 -6.17 -12.27
C LEU A 65 2.77 -4.78 -12.70
N ASP A 66 2.18 -4.15 -13.71
CA ASP A 66 2.50 -2.80 -14.19
C ASP A 66 2.10 -1.67 -13.25
N PHE A 67 1.21 -1.96 -12.29
CA PHE A 67 0.91 -1.05 -11.19
C PHE A 67 2.16 -0.64 -10.39
N PHE A 68 3.18 -1.50 -10.34
CA PHE A 68 4.44 -1.23 -9.65
C PHE A 68 5.55 -0.73 -10.59
N SER A 69 5.48 -1.05 -11.89
CA SER A 69 6.53 -0.69 -12.88
C SER A 69 6.38 0.74 -13.39
N SER A 70 5.15 1.28 -13.39
CA SER A 70 4.79 2.56 -14.02
C SER A 70 5.26 3.83 -13.29
N SER A 71 6.31 3.77 -12.46
CA SER A 71 6.84 4.98 -11.82
C SER A 71 8.34 5.07 -11.77
N ILE A 72 8.89 5.85 -12.69
CA ILE A 72 10.16 6.53 -12.46
C ILE A 72 10.06 8.05 -12.57
N GLN A 73 9.06 8.65 -13.22
CA GLN A 73 9.06 10.10 -13.37
C GLN A 73 7.88 10.79 -12.65
N ASN A 74 8.24 11.45 -11.56
CA ASN A 74 7.62 12.65 -10.99
C ASN A 74 6.53 12.59 -9.90
N GLU A 75 6.07 11.42 -9.42
CA GLU A 75 5.15 11.35 -8.25
C GLU A 75 5.79 10.78 -6.96
N ASN A 76 7.12 10.87 -6.88
CA ASN A 76 7.92 10.35 -5.76
C ASN A 76 7.89 11.23 -4.49
N THR A 77 7.16 12.35 -4.46
CA THR A 77 7.20 13.31 -3.35
C THR A 77 6.30 12.91 -2.18
N ILE A 78 5.03 12.57 -2.45
CA ILE A 78 4.03 12.38 -1.40
C ILE A 78 4.23 11.07 -0.65
N CYS A 79 4.51 9.96 -1.34
CA CYS A 79 4.83 8.68 -0.70
C CYS A 79 6.08 8.80 0.19
N ARG A 80 7.15 9.45 -0.30
CA ARG A 80 8.38 9.63 0.48
C ARG A 80 8.17 10.56 1.68
N GLN A 81 7.40 11.63 1.50
CA GLN A 81 7.05 12.54 2.59
C GLN A 81 6.23 11.81 3.67
N LEU A 82 5.21 11.06 3.27
CA LEU A 82 4.41 10.23 4.17
C LEU A 82 5.24 9.17 4.91
N ILE A 83 6.19 8.51 4.23
CA ILE A 83 7.10 7.57 4.87
C ILE A 83 7.94 8.28 5.94
N LYS A 84 8.52 9.44 5.63
CA LYS A 84 9.30 10.23 6.60
C LYS A 84 8.46 10.68 7.79
N GLU A 85 7.25 11.16 7.55
CA GLU A 85 6.30 11.53 8.60
C GLU A 85 6.06 10.31 9.53
N LEU A 86 5.70 9.16 8.97
CA LEU A 86 5.38 7.96 9.73
C LEU A 86 6.59 7.33 10.45
N GLU A 87 7.79 7.41 9.87
CA GLU A 87 9.03 6.92 10.51
C GLU A 87 9.46 7.81 11.67
N ASN A 88 9.22 9.13 11.59
CA ASN A 88 9.51 10.08 12.66
C ASN A 88 8.50 9.96 13.82
N PHE A 89 7.24 9.65 13.53
CA PHE A 89 6.24 9.35 14.55
C PHE A 89 6.47 7.96 15.18
N LYS A 90 7.43 7.87 16.11
CA LYS A 90 7.60 6.71 17.01
C LYS A 90 6.46 6.65 18.04
N ASN A 91 5.22 6.40 17.60
CA ASN A 91 4.12 6.18 18.53
C ASN A 91 3.96 4.67 18.83
N PRO A 92 4.18 4.22 20.09
CA PRO A 92 4.16 2.79 20.42
C PRO A 92 2.76 2.14 20.38
N LYS A 93 1.67 2.91 20.45
CA LYS A 93 0.29 2.37 20.52
C LYS A 93 -0.30 1.90 19.17
N GLY A 94 0.25 2.37 18.05
CA GLY A 94 -0.23 2.04 16.68
C GLY A 94 0.77 1.25 15.84
N LYS A 95 1.74 0.59 16.47
CA LYS A 95 2.89 -0.04 15.78
C LYS A 95 2.48 -1.00 14.66
N THR A 96 1.38 -1.73 14.82
CA THR A 96 0.83 -2.64 13.80
C THR A 96 0.25 -1.88 12.62
N GLU A 97 -0.60 -0.87 12.88
CA GLU A 97 -1.22 -0.01 11.86
C GLU A 97 -0.16 0.73 11.03
N THR A 98 0.85 1.30 11.70
CA THR A 98 1.98 1.94 11.04
C THR A 98 2.74 0.96 10.15
N ASN A 99 2.94 -0.30 10.59
CA ASN A 99 3.57 -1.33 9.75
C ASN A 99 2.72 -1.67 8.51
N TYR A 100 1.39 -1.69 8.62
CA TYR A 100 0.51 -1.89 7.46
C TYR A 100 0.65 -0.74 6.46
N ILE A 101 0.57 0.50 6.95
CA ILE A 101 0.65 1.70 6.12
C ILE A 101 2.03 1.78 5.46
N LEU A 102 3.10 1.60 6.23
CA LEU A 102 4.47 1.58 5.70
C LEU A 102 4.67 0.44 4.70
N GLY A 103 4.09 -0.75 4.95
CA GLY A 103 4.13 -1.85 3.99
C GLY A 103 3.47 -1.48 2.65
N ILE A 104 2.30 -0.83 2.67
CA ILE A 104 1.62 -0.36 1.45
C ILE A 104 2.46 0.72 0.74
N LEU A 105 2.90 1.74 1.47
CA LEU A 105 3.64 2.87 0.90
C LEU A 105 4.97 2.43 0.30
N TRP A 106 5.73 1.60 1.02
CA TRP A 106 6.95 1.00 0.49
C TRP A 106 6.67 0.10 -0.69
N SER A 107 5.50 -0.53 -0.82
CA SER A 107 5.20 -1.35 -2.01
C SER A 107 5.21 -0.54 -3.30
N PHE A 108 4.97 0.77 -3.24
CA PHE A 108 5.06 1.66 -4.39
C PHE A 108 6.49 2.12 -4.72
N CYS A 109 7.42 2.01 -3.76
CA CYS A 109 8.77 2.58 -3.89
C CYS A 109 9.87 1.50 -3.90
N ASP A 110 9.79 0.54 -2.99
CA ASP A 110 10.78 -0.50 -2.74
C ASP A 110 10.06 -1.73 -2.12
N GLN A 111 9.91 -2.78 -2.94
CA GLN A 111 9.22 -4.00 -2.54
C GLN A 111 9.94 -4.71 -1.38
N ASP A 112 11.26 -4.62 -1.25
CA ASP A 112 12.02 -5.33 -0.21
C ASP A 112 11.71 -4.76 1.17
N LYS A 113 11.62 -3.43 1.24
CA LYS A 113 11.22 -2.73 2.46
C LYS A 113 9.76 -3.00 2.80
N ALA A 114 8.89 -3.01 1.80
CA ALA A 114 7.47 -3.34 2.00
C ALA A 114 7.31 -4.68 2.72
N ILE A 115 8.02 -5.70 2.23
CA ILE A 115 8.04 -7.04 2.83
C ILE A 115 8.56 -7.02 4.27
N LYS A 116 9.63 -6.26 4.54
CA LYS A 116 10.18 -6.12 5.89
C LYS A 116 9.13 -5.58 6.87
N PHE A 117 8.33 -4.61 6.45
CA PHE A 117 7.25 -4.05 7.28
C PHE A 117 6.07 -5.01 7.41
N PHE A 118 5.66 -5.69 6.34
CA PHE A 118 4.60 -6.69 6.42
C PHE A 118 4.98 -7.90 7.28
N ASN A 119 6.25 -8.32 7.32
CA ASN A 119 6.71 -9.40 8.19
C ASN A 119 6.70 -9.04 9.68
N LYS A 120 6.78 -7.75 10.03
CA LYS A 120 6.65 -7.31 11.43
C LYS A 120 5.23 -7.45 11.98
N ILE A 121 4.25 -7.72 11.11
CA ILE A 121 2.84 -7.86 11.45
C ILE A 121 2.58 -9.32 11.85
N ARG A 122 2.00 -9.53 13.05
CA ARG A 122 1.76 -10.86 13.62
C ARG A 122 0.52 -11.52 13.02
N GLU A 123 0.48 -12.84 13.03
CA GLU A 123 -0.54 -13.70 12.36
C GLU A 123 -1.96 -13.63 12.95
N LYS A 124 -2.17 -12.96 14.09
CA LYS A 124 -3.47 -12.93 14.79
C LYS A 124 -4.49 -11.97 14.17
N ASP A 125 -4.08 -11.13 13.22
CA ASP A 125 -4.95 -10.14 12.60
C ASP A 125 -5.67 -10.72 11.37
N GLU A 126 -6.98 -10.51 11.26
CA GLU A 126 -7.79 -10.92 10.09
C GLU A 126 -7.23 -10.36 8.75
N ASN A 127 -6.59 -9.19 8.82
CA ASN A 127 -5.93 -8.53 7.70
C ASN A 127 -4.65 -9.25 7.23
N PHE A 128 -4.12 -10.21 8.00
CA PHE A 128 -2.96 -11.01 7.62
C PHE A 128 -3.24 -11.90 6.40
N ILE A 129 -4.50 -12.35 6.22
CA ILE A 129 -4.92 -13.13 5.05
C ILE A 129 -4.76 -12.29 3.77
N ILE A 130 -5.11 -10.99 3.84
CA ILE A 130 -4.99 -10.05 2.74
C ILE A 130 -3.51 -9.86 2.38
N ILE A 131 -2.64 -9.66 3.38
CA ILE A 131 -1.19 -9.59 3.19
C ILE A 131 -0.65 -10.85 2.51
N LYS A 132 -1.07 -12.04 2.94
CA LYS A 132 -0.63 -13.31 2.34
C LYS A 132 -1.00 -13.41 0.85
N LYS A 133 -2.18 -12.92 0.46
CA LYS A 133 -2.59 -12.84 -0.95
C LYS A 133 -1.69 -11.91 -1.75
N ILE A 134 -1.40 -10.73 -1.20
CA ILE A 134 -0.48 -9.75 -1.79
C ILE A 134 0.91 -10.36 -2.00
N PHE A 135 1.46 -11.02 -0.97
CA PHE A 135 2.75 -11.73 -1.04
C PHE A 135 2.78 -12.83 -2.11
N LYS A 136 1.71 -13.62 -2.24
CA LYS A 136 1.65 -14.68 -3.25
C LYS A 136 1.81 -14.09 -4.65
N LYS A 137 1.23 -12.91 -4.91
CA LYS A 137 1.34 -12.22 -6.19
C LYS A 137 2.73 -11.62 -6.42
N PHE A 138 3.38 -11.05 -5.39
CA PHE A 138 4.79 -10.64 -5.47
C PHE A 138 5.75 -11.83 -5.71
N ASN A 139 5.51 -12.97 -5.06
CA ASN A 139 6.35 -14.17 -5.14
C ASN A 139 6.32 -14.84 -6.52
N HIS A 140 5.21 -14.75 -7.26
CA HIS A 140 5.08 -15.37 -8.58
C HIS A 140 6.05 -14.79 -9.63
N LYS A 141 6.65 -13.62 -9.36
CA LYS A 141 7.60 -12.95 -10.24
C LYS A 141 9.08 -13.13 -9.85
N ASN A 142 9.39 -13.66 -8.66
CA ASN A 142 10.76 -13.67 -8.14
C ASN A 142 11.02 -14.90 -7.26
N ASN A 143 11.74 -15.88 -7.81
CA ASN A 143 12.12 -17.15 -7.14
C ASN A 143 12.99 -16.97 -5.88
N HIS A 144 13.51 -15.77 -5.61
CA HIS A 144 14.35 -15.44 -4.46
C HIS A 144 13.59 -15.37 -3.12
N TRP A 145 12.29 -15.01 -3.14
CA TRP A 145 11.53 -14.67 -1.92
C TRP A 145 10.98 -15.87 -1.14
N ARG A 146 10.75 -17.01 -1.81
CA ARG A 146 10.21 -18.24 -1.19
C ARG A 146 11.13 -18.76 -0.09
N LYS A 147 12.45 -18.52 -0.22
CA LYS A 147 13.45 -18.82 0.81
C LYS A 147 13.39 -17.76 1.90
N LYS A 148 13.65 -16.48 1.60
CA LYS A 148 13.76 -15.39 2.60
C LYS A 148 12.55 -15.23 3.54
N TRP A 149 11.32 -15.41 3.04
CA TRP A 149 10.10 -15.39 3.88
C TRP A 149 9.99 -16.63 4.79
N LYS A 150 10.38 -17.81 4.31
CA LYS A 150 10.44 -19.03 5.15
C LYS A 150 11.60 -18.96 6.15
N THR A 151 12.77 -18.48 5.74
CA THR A 151 13.98 -18.41 6.58
C THR A 151 13.80 -17.44 7.74
N ASN A 152 13.26 -16.24 7.50
CA ASN A 152 12.98 -15.28 8.57
C ASN A 152 11.90 -15.79 9.55
N ARG A 153 10.96 -16.61 9.07
CA ARG A 153 9.90 -17.22 9.90
C ARG A 153 10.39 -18.43 10.72
N SER A 154 11.46 -19.09 10.27
CA SER A 154 12.12 -20.16 11.04
C SER A 154 13.04 -19.62 12.13
N GLN A 155 13.61 -18.42 11.97
CA GLN A 155 14.50 -17.79 12.95
C GLN A 155 13.76 -17.15 14.13
N GLU A 156 12.46 -16.83 14.00
CA GLU A 156 11.64 -16.26 15.08
C GLU A 156 10.90 -17.31 15.93
N LYS A 157 11.08 -18.62 15.65
CA LYS A 157 10.54 -19.71 16.49
C LYS A 157 11.55 -20.24 17.51
N THR A 158 12.73 -19.65 17.58
CA THR A 158 13.81 -20.04 18.50
C THR A 158 14.24 -18.84 19.35
N PHE A 159 13.34 -18.28 20.13
CA PHE A 159 13.64 -17.48 21.34
C PHE A 159 12.40 -17.45 22.24
#